data_AF-A0A1G3X870-F1
#
_entry.id   AF-A0A1G3X870-F1
#
_cell.length_a   1.000
_cell.length_b   1.000
_cell.length_c   1.000
_cell.angle_alpha   90.00
_cell.angle_beta   90.00
_cell.angle_gamma   90.00
#
_symmetry.space_group_name_H-M   'P 1'
#
loop_
_entity.id
_entity.type
_entity.pdbx_description
1 polymer ?
#
loop_
_entity_poly.entity_id
_entity_poly.type
_entity_poly.pdbx_seq_one_letter_code
_entity_poly.pdbx_strand_id
1 'polypeptide(L)'
;MAIIKDLDTKFGVQASYHRITAFNISYSAKKIVLCVATYLSKEARQEQKDPIEEIDIEITQSDYSTFLDTNPIERGYLWLKENVIGFEDAADDFDVIDPVVSNEVSEPDEPVT
;
A
#
# COMPACT_ATOMS: atom_id res chain seq x y z
N MET A 1 2.63 -2.08 -7.90
CA MET A 1 3.01 -0.68 -7.63
C MET A 1 2.92 -0.39 -6.15
N ALA A 2 3.89 0.37 -5.66
CA ALA A 2 4.00 0.95 -4.32
C ALA A 2 4.85 2.22 -4.41
N ILE A 3 4.96 2.94 -3.30
CA ILE A 3 5.96 4.00 -3.13
C ILE A 3 6.85 3.68 -1.93
N ILE A 4 8.13 4.01 -2.06
CA ILE A 4 9.15 3.80 -1.04
C ILE A 4 9.49 5.14 -0.41
N LYS A 5 9.27 5.24 0.90
CA LYS A 5 9.53 6.45 1.69
C LYS A 5 9.53 6.12 3.18
N ASP A 6 10.51 6.58 3.93
CA ASP A 6 10.52 6.36 5.38
C ASP A 6 9.52 7.30 6.07
N LEU A 7 8.57 6.73 6.81
CA LEU A 7 7.58 7.45 7.61
C LEU A 7 7.42 6.78 8.98
N ASP A 8 7.23 7.62 10.01
CA ASP A 8 6.82 7.14 11.33
C ASP A 8 5.34 6.80 11.31
N THR A 9 5.02 5.55 11.62
CA THR A 9 3.63 5.12 11.83
C THR A 9 3.08 5.72 13.12
N LYS A 10 1.75 5.72 13.29
CA LYS A 10 1.11 6.15 14.55
C LYS A 10 1.57 5.38 15.80
N PHE A 11 2.24 4.25 15.62
CA PHE A 11 2.76 3.39 16.68
C PHE A 11 4.22 3.70 17.06
N GLY A 12 4.84 4.71 16.42
CA GLY A 12 6.25 5.06 16.65
C GLY A 12 7.24 4.07 16.01
N VAL A 13 6.79 3.29 15.03
CA VAL A 13 7.63 2.39 14.23
C VAL A 13 7.86 3.04 12.87
N GLN A 14 9.12 3.15 12.45
CA GLN A 14 9.47 3.62 11.12
C GLN A 14 9.19 2.52 10.10
N ALA A 15 8.43 2.84 9.06
CA ALA A 15 8.07 1.97 7.95
C ALA A 15 8.45 2.63 6.62
N SER A 16 8.68 1.84 5.58
CA SER A 16 9.28 2.34 4.33
C SER A 16 8.47 2.03 3.06
N TYR A 17 7.46 1.16 3.14
CA TYR A 17 6.80 0.62 1.95
C TYR A 17 5.29 0.83 1.99
N HIS A 18 4.77 1.65 1.07
CA HIS A 18 3.38 2.11 1.11
C HIS A 18 2.64 1.76 -0.18
N ARG A 19 1.45 1.17 -0.04
CA ARG A 19 0.68 0.65 -1.17
C ARG A 19 -0.78 1.07 -1.08
N ILE A 20 -1.31 1.61 -2.17
CA ILE A 20 -2.76 1.73 -2.34
C ILE A 20 -3.31 0.32 -2.58
N THR A 21 -4.08 -0.20 -1.64
CA THR A 21 -4.66 -1.55 -1.68
C THR A 21 -6.08 -1.53 -2.25
N ALA A 22 -6.80 -0.43 -2.04
CA ALA A 22 -8.15 -0.23 -2.54
C ALA A 22 -8.44 1.25 -2.77
N PHE A 23 -9.50 1.52 -3.52
CA PHE A 23 -10.05 2.86 -3.67
C PHE A 23 -11.58 2.78 -3.73
N ASN A 24 -12.25 3.84 -3.32
CA ASN A 24 -13.70 4.00 -3.44
C ASN A 24 -14.01 5.35 -4.11
N ILE A 25 -14.91 5.34 -5.11
CA ILE A 25 -15.42 6.55 -5.75
C ILE A 25 -16.94 6.56 -5.61
N SER A 26 -17.44 7.56 -4.89
CA SER A 26 -18.87 7.86 -4.82
C SER A 26 -19.22 8.98 -5.80
N TYR A 27 -19.89 8.62 -6.90
CA TYR A 27 -20.29 9.58 -7.93
C TYR A 27 -21.39 10.54 -7.47
N SER A 28 -22.31 10.06 -6.65
CA SER A 28 -23.39 10.90 -6.10
C SER A 28 -22.87 11.91 -5.08
N ALA A 29 -21.96 11.49 -4.20
CA ALA A 29 -21.36 12.35 -3.18
C ALA A 29 -20.16 13.15 -3.69
N LYS A 30 -19.64 12.83 -4.88
CA LYS A 30 -18.35 13.33 -5.40
C LYS A 30 -17.21 13.17 -4.38
N LYS A 31 -17.11 11.97 -3.79
CA LYS A 31 -16.14 11.63 -2.75
C LYS A 31 -15.25 10.49 -3.21
N ILE A 32 -13.95 10.61 -2.93
CA ILE A 32 -12.96 9.56 -3.22
C ILE A 32 -12.18 9.27 -1.95
N VAL A 33 -12.00 7.98 -1.67
CA VAL A 33 -11.19 7.49 -0.56
C VAL A 33 -10.18 6.50 -1.10
N LEU A 34 -8.90 6.68 -0.77
CA LEU A 34 -7.83 5.73 -1.02
C LEU A 34 -7.53 4.97 0.27
N CYS A 35 -7.42 3.64 0.18
CA CYS A 35 -6.92 2.82 1.28
C CYS A 35 -5.43 2.57 1.06
N VAL A 36 -4.60 3.06 1.97
CA VAL A 36 -3.14 2.95 1.90
C VAL A 36 -2.65 2.03 3.02
N ALA A 37 -2.06 0.91 2.63
CA ALA A 37 -1.40 -0.03 3.51
C ALA A 37 0.10 0.28 3.59
N THR A 38 0.62 0.32 4.81
CA THR A 38 2.01 0.59 5.15
C THR A 38 2.65 -0.66 5.74
N TYR A 39 3.73 -1.12 5.14
CA TYR A 39 4.52 -2.27 5.56
C TYR A 39 5.87 -1.79 6.09
N LEU A 40 6.47 -2.56 7.00
CA LEU A 40 7.79 -2.28 7.54
C LEU A 40 8.81 -2.06 6.41
N SER A 41 8.77 -2.97 5.44
CA SER A 41 9.63 -2.97 4.26
C SER A 41 8.96 -3.68 3.08
N LYS A 42 9.60 -3.61 1.92
CA LYS A 42 9.18 -4.36 0.72
C LYS A 42 9.21 -5.87 0.99
N GLU A 43 10.24 -6.36 1.67
CA GLU A 43 10.44 -7.77 2.00
C GLU A 43 9.31 -8.30 2.89
N ALA A 44 8.89 -7.53 3.91
CA ALA A 44 7.75 -7.90 4.74
C ALA A 44 6.48 -8.14 3.90
N ARG A 45 6.27 -7.32 2.86
CA ARG A 45 5.19 -7.54 1.90
C ARG A 45 5.43 -8.78 1.03
N GLN A 46 6.65 -9.06 0.58
CA GLN A 46 6.98 -10.27 -0.21
C GLN A 46 6.70 -11.55 0.57
N GLU A 47 6.96 -11.53 1.88
CA GLU A 47 6.68 -12.60 2.83
C GLU A 47 5.19 -12.68 3.25
N GLN A 48 4.32 -11.89 2.62
CA GLN A 48 2.88 -11.84 2.93
C GLN A 48 2.58 -11.51 4.40
N LYS A 49 3.43 -10.72 5.06
CA LYS A 49 3.13 -10.18 6.38
C LYS A 49 1.99 -9.15 6.28
N ASP A 50 1.24 -9.02 7.36
CA ASP A 50 0.22 -7.99 7.48
C ASP A 50 0.84 -6.58 7.47
N PRO A 51 0.14 -5.57 6.94
CA PRO A 51 0.58 -4.20 7.05
C PRO A 51 0.59 -3.76 8.53
N ILE A 52 1.55 -2.92 8.89
CA ILE A 52 1.62 -2.30 10.22
C ILE A 52 0.44 -1.34 10.42
N GLU A 53 0.06 -0.67 9.33
CA GLU A 53 -0.99 0.34 9.35
C GLU A 53 -1.74 0.35 8.02
N GLU A 54 -3.06 0.52 8.10
CA GLU A 54 -3.91 0.85 6.96
C GLU A 54 -4.65 2.16 7.29
N ILE A 55 -4.61 3.11 6.37
CA ILE A 55 -5.27 4.41 6.50
C ILE A 55 -6.14 4.71 5.30
N ASP A 56 -7.31 5.27 5.59
CA ASP A 56 -8.20 5.85 4.59
C ASP A 56 -7.85 7.32 4.40
N ILE A 57 -7.44 7.66 3.18
CA ILE A 57 -7.11 9.03 2.78
C ILE A 57 -8.21 9.56 1.88
N GLU A 58 -8.90 10.58 2.35
CA GLU A 58 -9.93 11.27 1.58
C GLU A 58 -9.29 12.29 0.63
N ILE A 59 -9.60 12.16 -0.65
CA ILE A 59 -9.17 13.11 -1.68
C ILE A 59 -9.98 14.39 -1.55
N THR A 60 -9.33 15.54 -1.72
CA THR A 60 -10.04 16.82 -1.70
C THR A 60 -11.10 16.85 -2.80
N GLN A 61 -12.26 17.46 -2.50
CA GLN A 61 -13.35 17.52 -3.46
C GLN A 61 -12.97 18.27 -4.76
N SER A 62 -12.02 19.22 -4.68
CA SER A 62 -11.47 19.93 -5.85
C SER A 62 -10.74 19.01 -6.82
N ASP A 63 -10.12 17.94 -6.33
CA ASP A 63 -9.37 16.99 -7.15
C ASP A 63 -10.24 15.86 -7.69
N TYR A 64 -11.52 15.79 -7.32
CA TYR A 64 -12.44 14.72 -7.71
C TYR A 64 -12.44 14.43 -9.21
N SER A 65 -12.49 15.47 -10.04
CA SER A 65 -12.53 15.33 -11.49
C SER A 65 -11.25 14.71 -12.07
N THR A 66 -10.12 14.83 -11.37
CA THR A 66 -8.83 14.29 -11.83
C THR A 66 -8.78 12.76 -11.81
N PHE A 67 -9.75 12.10 -11.20
CA PHE A 67 -9.86 10.64 -11.08
C PHE A 67 -10.87 9.99 -12.04
N LEU A 68 -11.62 10.76 -12.84
CA LEU A 68 -12.77 10.23 -13.59
C LEU A 68 -12.40 9.47 -14.88
N ASP A 69 -11.33 9.88 -15.56
CA ASP A 69 -10.94 9.34 -16.87
C ASP A 69 -9.53 8.74 -16.85
N THR A 70 -9.11 8.21 -15.69
CA THR A 70 -7.77 7.66 -15.47
C THR A 70 -7.82 6.43 -14.58
N ASN A 71 -6.72 5.68 -14.48
CA ASN A 71 -6.57 4.62 -13.50
C ASN A 71 -6.52 5.25 -12.09
N PRO A 72 -7.52 4.99 -11.21
CA PRO A 72 -7.60 5.65 -9.91
C PRO A 72 -6.44 5.30 -8.97
N ILE A 73 -5.84 4.12 -9.13
CA ILE A 73 -4.66 3.72 -8.36
C ILE A 73 -3.46 4.56 -8.76
N GLU A 74 -3.15 4.62 -10.07
CA GLU A 74 -2.02 5.41 -10.58
C GLU A 74 -2.16 6.89 -10.24
N ARG A 75 -3.36 7.46 -10.48
CA ARG A 75 -3.66 8.85 -10.10
C ARG A 75 -3.55 9.04 -8.59
N GLY A 76 -3.96 8.06 -7.79
CA GLY A 76 -3.85 8.09 -6.34
C GLY A 76 -2.40 8.25 -5.89
N TYR A 77 -1.46 7.51 -6.46
CA TYR A 77 -0.04 7.65 -6.10
C TYR A 77 0.52 9.02 -6.46
N LEU A 78 0.18 9.56 -7.64
CA LEU A 78 0.57 10.93 -8.00
C LEU A 78 0.02 11.94 -7.00
N TRP A 79 -1.27 11.80 -6.65
CA TRP A 79 -1.93 12.68 -5.70
C TRP A 79 -1.29 12.63 -4.30
N LEU A 80 -0.90 11.43 -3.83
CA LEU A 80 -0.20 11.27 -2.54
C LEU A 80 1.10 12.08 -2.51
N LYS A 81 1.92 12.00 -3.57
CA LYS A 81 3.19 12.76 -3.64
C LYS A 81 2.98 14.27 -3.72
N GLU A 82 1.90 14.70 -4.37
CA GLU A 82 1.58 16.11 -4.55
C GLU A 82 0.98 16.77 -3.29
N ASN A 83 0.26 16.01 -2.46
CA ASN A 83 -0.66 16.58 -1.46
C ASN A 83 -0.47 16.06 -0.03
N VAL A 84 0.21 14.93 0.17
CA VAL A 84 0.37 14.33 1.49
C VAL A 84 1.79 14.56 1.99
N ILE A 85 1.87 15.25 3.13
CA ILE A 85 3.15 15.57 3.77
C ILE A 85 3.90 14.27 4.07
N GLY A 86 5.15 14.23 3.65
CA GLY A 86 6.03 13.08 3.82
C GLY A 86 6.14 12.20 2.58
N PHE A 87 5.32 12.37 1.53
CA PHE A 87 5.42 11.59 0.28
C PHE A 87 6.05 12.35 -0.91
N GLU A 88 6.48 13.60 -0.74
CA GLU A 88 6.88 14.51 -1.83
C GLU A 88 7.98 13.95 -2.73
N ASP A 89 8.96 13.26 -2.12
CA ASP A 89 10.11 12.66 -2.81
C ASP A 89 10.05 11.13 -2.80
N ALA A 90 8.85 10.55 -2.64
CA ALA A 90 8.71 9.09 -2.58
C ALA A 90 9.06 8.45 -3.94
N ALA A 91 9.90 7.41 -3.91
CA ALA A 91 10.29 6.67 -5.11
C ALA A 91 9.20 5.68 -5.50
N ASP A 92 8.89 5.55 -6.79
CA ASP A 92 7.97 4.51 -7.26
C ASP A 92 8.65 3.14 -7.26
N ASP A 93 7.90 2.13 -6.82
CA ASP A 93 8.23 0.74 -7.00
C ASP A 93 7.19 0.08 -7.91
N PHE A 94 7.61 -0.25 -9.14
CA PHE A 94 6.75 -0.87 -10.14
C PHE A 94 6.83 -2.40 -10.12
N ASP A 95 7.67 -2.98 -9.26
CA ASP A 95 7.88 -4.42 -9.24
C ASP A 95 6.57 -5.17 -8.92
N VAL A 96 6.32 -6.21 -9.72
CA VAL A 96 5.27 -7.18 -9.44
C VAL A 96 5.87 -8.22 -8.51
N ILE A 97 5.43 -8.19 -7.26
CA ILE A 97 5.87 -9.14 -6.25
C ILE A 97 4.99 -10.38 -6.36
N ASP A 98 5.59 -11.48 -6.83
CA ASP A 98 5.00 -12.80 -6.64
C ASP A 98 5.20 -13.24 -5.18
N PRO A 99 4.17 -13.80 -4.52
CA PRO A 99 4.30 -14.30 -3.16
C PRO A 99 5.38 -15.38 -3.09
N VAL A 100 6.29 -15.26 -2.12
CA VAL A 100 7.21 -16.37 -1.81
C VAL A 100 6.37 -17.51 -1.23
N VAL A 101 6.16 -18.57 -2.01
CA VAL A 101 5.53 -19.79 -1.51
C VAL A 101 6.57 -20.49 -0.63
N SER A 102 6.41 -20.41 0.68
CA SER A 102 7.18 -21.23 1.61
C SER A 102 6.77 -22.69 1.40
N ASN A 103 7.61 -23.47 0.71
CA ASN A 103 7.51 -24.92 0.73
C ASN A 103 7.90 -25.38 2.15
N GLU A 104 6.96 -25.37 3.08
CA GLU A 104 7.11 -26.14 4.31
C GLU A 104 7.12 -27.62 3.92
N VAL A 105 8.31 -28.18 3.78
CA VAL A 105 8.50 -29.63 3.68
C VAL A 105 8.12 -30.18 5.06
N SER A 106 6.93 -30.78 5.16
CA SER A 106 6.58 -31.59 6.32
C SER A 106 7.60 -32.73 6.41
N GLU A 107 8.45 -32.72 7.44
CA GLU A 107 9.29 -33.88 7.76
C GLU A 107 8.36 -35.09 7.99
N PRO A 108 8.61 -36.25 7.37
CA PRO A 108 7.82 -37.45 7.66
C PRO A 108 8.13 -37.90 9.09
N ASP A 109 7.08 -38.04 9.91
CA ASP A 109 7.15 -38.64 11.25
C ASP A 109 7.95 -39.95 11.19
N GLU A 110 9.07 -40.02 11.91
CA GLU A 110 9.81 -41.27 12.07
C GLU A 110 8.92 -42.31 12.77
N PRO A 111 8.89 -43.57 12.30
CA PRO A 111 8.10 -44.61 12.94
C PRO A 111 8.68 -44.93 14.32
N VAL A 112 7.86 -44.74 15.36
CA VAL A 112 8.15 -45.18 16.72
C VAL A 112 8.39 -46.69 16.72
N THR A 113 9.60 -47.10 17.09
CA THR A 113 10.03 -48.51 17.26
C THR A 113 9.42 -49.18 18.48
#